data_AF-A0A1G0XTF2-F1
#
_entry.id   AF-A0A1G0XTF2-F1
#
_cell.length_a   1.000
_cell.length_b   1.000
_cell.length_c   1.000
_cell.angle_alpha   90.00
_cell.angle_beta   90.00
_cell.angle_gamma   90.00
#
_symmetry.space_group_name_H-M   'P 1'
#
loop_
_entity.id
_entity.type
_entity.pdbx_description
1 polymer ?
#
loop_
_entity_poly.entity_id
_entity_poly.type
_entity_poly.pdbx_seq_one_letter_code
_entity_poly.pdbx_strand_id
1 'polypeptide(L)' 'MNNTEKFIVQKGVEHKTIPLICSWCRHIINVKEWEIERDKKISPDFGICPRCLKKISRSNKQLCKRQM' A
#
# COMPACT_ATOMS: atom_id res chain seq x y z
N MET A 1 24.14 -0.16 -42.05
CA MET A 1 23.45 -1.37 -41.56
C MET A 1 22.83 -1.00 -40.22
N ASN A 2 21.52 -0.78 -40.18
CA ASN A 2 20.84 -0.31 -38.97
C ASN A 2 19.98 -1.47 -38.47
N ASN A 3 20.54 -2.24 -37.53
CA ASN A 3 19.84 -3.34 -36.90
C ASN A 3 18.93 -2.75 -35.82
N THR A 4 17.67 -2.48 -36.16
CA THR A 4 16.68 -2.10 -35.16
C THR A 4 16.22 -3.36 -34.42
N GLU A 5 16.77 -3.60 -33.24
CA GLU A 5 16.27 -4.65 -32.34
C GLU A 5 14.88 -4.26 -31.83
N LYS A 6 13.90 -5.16 -32.02
CA LYS A 6 12.54 -5.00 -31.51
C LYS A 6 12.43 -5.74 -30.17
N PHE A 7 12.28 -5.01 -29.08
CA PHE A 7 11.93 -5.59 -27.78
C PHE A 7 10.45 -6.00 -27.79
N ILE A 8 10.20 -7.30 -27.70
CA ILE A 8 8.84 -7.82 -27.56
C ILE A 8 8.47 -7.73 -26.07
N VAL A 9 7.59 -6.79 -25.73
CA VAL A 9 7.01 -6.70 -24.39
C VAL A 9 6.17 -7.95 -24.16
N GLN A 10 6.66 -8.87 -23.33
CA GLN A 10 5.91 -10.08 -22.97
C GLN A 10 4.70 -9.67 -22.13
N LYS A 11 3.52 -9.57 -22.79
CA LYS A 11 2.24 -9.47 -22.09
C LYS A 11 2.05 -10.72 -21.22
N GLY A 12 1.97 -10.52 -19.92
CA GLY A 12 1.77 -11.60 -18.95
C GLY A 12 1.41 -11.05 -17.58
N VAL A 13 1.12 -11.94 -16.65
CA VAL A 13 0.95 -11.64 -15.23
C VAL A 13 2.28 -11.88 -14.51
N GLU A 14 2.57 -11.06 -13.50
CA GLU A 14 3.69 -11.21 -12.58
C GLU A 14 3.18 -11.13 -11.14
N HIS A 15 3.81 -11.86 -10.23
CA HIS A 15 3.50 -11.77 -8.80
C HIS A 15 4.42 -10.74 -8.17
N LYS A 16 3.85 -9.74 -7.49
CA LYS A 16 4.61 -8.75 -6.73
C LYS A 16 4.13 -8.68 -5.30
N THR A 17 5.09 -8.51 -4.39
CA THR A 17 4.81 -8.25 -2.99
C THR A 17 4.56 -6.76 -2.78
N ILE A 18 3.31 -6.38 -2.51
CA ILE A 18 2.91 -5.00 -2.25
C ILE A 18 2.82 -4.78 -0.72
N PRO A 19 3.55 -3.80 -0.17
CA PRO A 19 3.43 -3.46 1.24
C PRO A 19 2.16 -2.64 1.50
N LEU A 20 1.48 -2.95 2.61
CA LEU A 20 0.41 -2.13 3.18
C LEU A 20 1.03 -1.19 4.22
N ILE A 21 0.98 0.11 3.97
CA ILE A 21 1.64 1.14 4.78
C ILE A 21 0.59 1.92 5.59
N CYS A 22 0.91 2.21 6.84
CA CYS A 22 0.06 3.08 7.66
C CYS A 22 0.12 4.52 7.17
N SER A 23 -1.02 5.10 6.74
CA SER A 23 -1.10 6.50 6.28
C SER A 23 -0.72 7.51 7.36
N TRP A 24 -0.78 7.12 8.64
CA TRP A 24 -0.53 8.02 9.77
C TRP A 24 0.94 7.99 10.23
N CYS A 25 1.48 6.81 10.51
CA CYS A 25 2.84 6.67 11.08
C CYS A 25 3.85 6.09 10.10
N ARG A 26 3.46 5.87 8.84
CA ARG A 26 4.28 5.34 7.74
C ARG A 26 4.95 3.99 8.00
N HIS A 27 4.50 3.26 9.02
CA HIS A 27 4.98 1.91 9.30
C HIS A 27 4.30 0.90 8.38
N ILE A 28 5.06 -0.11 7.93
CA ILE A 28 4.52 -1.25 7.20
C ILE A 28 3.65 -2.06 8.17
N ILE A 29 2.40 -2.26 7.78
CA ILE A 29 1.38 -3.02 8.52
C ILE A 29 1.47 -4.50 8.12
N ASN A 30 1.56 -4.75 6.82
CA ASN A 30 1.59 -6.08 6.25
C ASN A 30 2.25 -6.05 4.86
N VAL A 31 2.57 -7.22 4.32
CA VAL A 31 2.96 -7.43 2.93
C VAL A 31 2.02 -8.46 2.33
N LYS A 32 1.49 -8.18 1.13
CA LYS A 32 0.62 -9.13 0.40
C LYS A 32 1.19 -9.39 -0.97
N GLU A 33 1.08 -10.62 -1.42
CA GLU A 33 1.36 -10.98 -2.81
C GLU A 33 0.15 -10.66 -3.68
N TRP A 34 0.41 -10.00 -4.81
CA TRP A 34 -0.60 -9.59 -5.77
C TRP A 34 -0.17 -10.07 -7.14
N GLU A 35 -1.13 -10.64 -7.87
CA GLU A 35 -0.99 -10.88 -9.29
C GLU A 35 -1.30 -9.58 -10.04
N ILE A 36 -0.32 -9.05 -10.76
CA ILE A 36 -0.45 -7.80 -11.52
C ILE A 36 -0.09 -8.06 -12.98
N GLU A 37 -0.67 -7.29 -13.88
CA GLU A 37 -0.21 -7.28 -15.27
C GLU A 37 1.23 -6.74 -15.34
N ARG A 38 2.09 -7.41 -16.11
CA ARG A 38 3.43 -6.93 -16.42
C ARG A 38 3.38 -5.51 -16.98
N ASP A 39 4.35 -4.70 -16.56
CA ASP A 39 4.53 -3.28 -16.92
C ASP A 39 3.48 -2.30 -16.36
N LYS A 40 2.52 -2.76 -15.54
CA LYS A 40 1.71 -1.82 -14.75
C LYS A 40 2.55 -1.24 -13.61
N LYS A 41 2.50 0.08 -13.48
CA LYS A 41 3.01 0.78 -12.30
C LYS A 41 2.17 0.34 -11.10
N ILE A 42 2.85 -0.18 -10.08
CA ILE A 42 2.24 -0.48 -8.79
C ILE A 42 2.64 0.56 -7.74
N SER A 43 1.70 0.89 -6.87
CA SER A 43 1.93 1.68 -5.67
C SER A 43 1.77 0.81 -4.42
N PRO A 44 2.43 1.16 -3.31
CA PRO A 44 2.08 0.57 -2.02
C PRO A 44 0.60 0.84 -1.71
N ASP A 45 0.00 -0.08 -0.97
CA ASP A 45 -1.36 0.09 -0.45
C ASP A 45 -1.30 0.84 0.89
N PHE A 46 -2.39 1.51 1.27
CA PHE A 46 -2.44 2.38 2.44
C PHE A 46 -3.62 2.07 3.37
N GLY A 47 -3.35 2.04 4.68
CA GLY A 47 -4.36 1.81 5.72
C GLY A 47 -4.02 2.46 7.06
N ILE A 48 -4.75 2.16 8.13
CA ILE A 48 -4.43 2.63 9.50
C ILE A 48 -3.98 1.45 10.34
N CYS A 49 -2.78 1.54 10.93
CA CYS A 49 -2.27 0.49 11.80
C CYS A 49 -3.04 0.44 13.15
N PRO A 50 -3.11 -0.72 13.82
CA PRO A 50 -3.80 -0.85 15.10
C PRO A 50 -3.31 0.13 16.18
N ARG A 51 -2.01 0.48 16.16
CA ARG A 51 -1.43 1.45 17.10
C ARG A 51 -2.02 2.85 16.91
N CYS A 52 -2.12 3.33 15.66
CA CYS A 52 -2.72 4.63 15.36
C CYS A 52 -4.23 4.60 15.58
N LEU A 53 -4.92 3.52 15.19
CA LEU A 53 -6.35 3.36 15.47
C LEU A 53 -6.66 3.44 16.97
N LYS A 54 -5.82 2.83 17.82
CA LYS A 54 -5.93 2.92 19.28
C LYS A 54 -5.69 4.32 19.82
N LYS A 55 -4.79 5.11 19.21
CA LYS A 55 -4.57 6.51 19.60
C LYS A 55 -5.81 7.37 19.26
N ILE A 56 -6.32 7.25 18.04
CA ILE A 56 -7.50 8.00 17.57
C ILE A 56 -8.72 7.69 18.45
N SER A 57 -8.98 6.41 18.70
CA SER A 57 -10.12 6.00 19.53
C SER A 57 -10.00 6.49 20.98
N ARG A 58 -8.78 6.60 21.53
CA ARG A 58 -8.56 7.22 22.86
C ARG A 58 -8.79 8.72 22.84
N SER A 59 -8.31 9.44 21.82
CA SER A 59 -8.57 10.88 21.67
C SER A 59 -10.07 11.18 21.54
N ASN A 60 -10.80 10.39 20.76
CA ASN A 60 -12.25 10.55 20.61
C ASN A 60 -13.01 10.28 21.91
N LYS A 61 -12.59 9.30 22.72
CA LYS A 61 -13.17 9.06 24.05
C LYS A 61 -12.93 10.23 25.02
N GLN A 62 -11.82 10.95 24.87
CA GLN A 62 -11.52 12.12 25.69
C GLN A 62 -12.37 13.33 25.32
N LEU A 63 -12.73 13.49 24.04
CA LEU A 63 -13.63 14.54 23.56
C LEU A 63 -15.06 14.36 24.09
N CYS A 64 -15.63 13.14 24.03
CA CYS A 64 -16.97 12.90 24.58
C CYS A 64 -17.06 13.10 26.10
N LYS A 65 -15.97 12.88 26.84
CA LYS A 65 -15.94 13.12 28.31
C LYS A 65 -15.84 14.59 28.69
N ARG A 66 -15.47 15.49 27.77
CA ARG A 66 -15.37 16.94 28.00
C ARG A 66 -16.66 17.69 27.63
N GLN A 67 -17.65 17.00 27.10
CA GLN A 67 -18.96 17.56 26.73
C GLN A 67 -20.09 17.13 27.68
N MET A 68 -19.75 16.50 28.82
CA MET A 68 -20.68 16.22 29.91
C MET A 68 -20.31 17.05 31.13
#